data_AF-A0A075LWG4-F1
#
_entry.id   AF-A0A075LWG4-F1
#
_cell.length_a   1.000
_cell.length_b   1.000
_cell.length_c   1.000
_cell.angle_alpha   90.00
_cell.angle_beta   90.00
_cell.angle_gamma   90.00
#
_symmetry.space_group_name_H-M   'P 1'
#
loop_
_entity.id
_entity.type
_entity.pdbx_description
1 polymer ?
#
loop_
_entity_poly.entity_id
_entity_poly.type
_entity_poly.pdbx_seq_one_letter_code
_entity_poly.pdbx_strand_id
1 'polypeptide(L)'
;MGKTKKFLTLLLFLSIVMQSALATPYWLKPGVYASYKACSAEALEGDIKYGNEVIIREENETTHLLSPCIYFKWTVLDIKGDKAVLGILLRSENSSRIVERKVSAEEGRKLLEKYQRMYDYSGEMCVNKFVNDTLITMCKNVYREKGPKGELLIGVDEGYAYIMNTTHTGKDHSWSGVVEVDLKTGELLINGTPVGVNFLFSDNPAELKGKEIMEGVTFEETRELNMTVMTYYRDFVPPISFTKSEKIDTGGGWAIDAVAFDGTSGLAITIYMPVSPLWEALGIEEVYSADTLLQRSKSEKSSDRTVLVGFLLEDTNAELIKPEALEEGSISKKALALLLGAFAAFLVVWRWKR
;
A
#
# COMPACT_ATOMS: atom_id res chain seq x y z
N MET A 1 32.00 38.59 37.05
CA MET A 1 31.21 38.14 35.88
C MET A 1 29.77 38.04 36.35
N GLY A 2 28.91 38.97 35.94
CA GLY A 2 27.53 39.05 36.41
C GLY A 2 26.73 37.78 36.10
N LYS A 3 25.73 37.46 36.92
CA LYS A 3 24.89 36.25 36.81
C LYS A 3 24.32 36.07 35.39
N THR A 4 24.04 37.16 34.69
CA THR A 4 23.58 37.21 33.29
C THR A 4 24.56 36.61 32.28
N LYS A 5 25.87 36.84 32.42
CA LYS A 5 26.86 36.24 31.50
C LYS A 5 26.98 34.73 31.68
N LYS A 6 26.82 34.21 32.90
CA LYS A 6 26.86 32.76 33.17
C LYS A 6 25.64 32.04 32.59
N PHE A 7 24.46 32.67 32.67
CA PHE A 7 23.23 32.12 32.12
C PHE A 7 23.27 32.08 30.58
N LEU A 8 23.75 33.15 29.94
CA LEU A 8 23.86 33.21 28.48
C LEU A 8 24.82 32.13 27.93
N THR A 9 25.96 31.90 28.58
CA THR A 9 26.91 30.87 28.16
C THR A 9 26.34 29.47 28.33
N LEU A 10 25.57 29.20 29.41
CA LEU A 10 24.89 27.92 29.62
C LEU A 10 23.82 27.67 28.56
N LEU A 11 23.05 28.71 28.20
CA LEU A 11 21.96 28.63 27.23
C LEU A 11 22.49 28.44 25.80
N LEU A 12 23.62 29.07 25.46
CA LEU A 12 24.35 28.83 24.21
C LEU A 12 24.92 27.41 24.15
N PHE A 13 25.40 26.87 25.27
CA PHE A 13 25.90 25.50 25.36
C PHE A 13 24.77 24.48 25.19
N LEU A 14 23.61 24.71 25.83
CA LEU A 14 22.43 23.85 25.70
C LEU A 14 21.87 23.82 24.28
N SER A 15 21.86 24.97 23.59
CA SER A 15 21.35 25.09 22.23
C SER A 15 22.23 24.41 21.19
N ILE A 16 23.56 24.42 21.37
CA ILE A 16 24.49 23.68 20.48
C ILE A 16 24.38 22.16 20.69
N VAL A 17 24.19 21.70 21.93
CA VAL A 17 24.02 20.27 22.24
C VAL A 17 22.67 19.75 21.74
N MET A 18 21.60 20.56 21.80
CA MET A 18 20.28 20.15 21.30
C MET A 18 20.17 20.09 19.78
N GLN A 19 21.04 20.76 19.02
CA GLN A 19 21.02 20.71 17.55
C GLN A 19 21.58 19.40 16.95
N SER A 20 22.13 18.50 17.78
CA SER A 20 22.83 17.29 17.32
C SER A 20 21.99 16.00 17.32
N ALA A 21 20.67 16.08 17.54
CA ALA A 21 19.79 14.92 17.65
C ALA A 21 18.79 14.77 16.48
N LEU A 22 19.14 15.25 15.28
CA LEU A 22 18.40 14.94 14.06
C LEU A 22 19.05 13.71 13.41
N ALA A 23 18.84 12.55 14.03
CA ALA A 23 19.28 11.29 13.48
C ALA A 23 18.31 10.86 12.38
N THR A 24 18.72 11.05 11.13
CA THR A 24 18.32 10.12 10.07
C THR A 24 18.65 8.71 10.59
N PRO A 25 17.74 7.73 10.54
CA PRO A 25 18.06 6.38 10.98
C PRO A 25 19.28 5.89 10.16
N TYR A 26 20.39 5.55 10.83
CA TYR A 26 21.68 5.23 10.19
C TYR A 26 21.60 4.04 9.21
N TRP A 27 20.50 3.28 9.28
CA TRP A 27 20.23 2.12 8.45
C TRP A 27 19.55 2.46 7.12
N LEU A 28 18.94 3.64 6.99
CA LEU A 28 18.27 4.04 5.76
C LEU A 28 19.29 4.63 4.78
N LYS A 29 19.46 3.97 3.63
CA LYS A 29 20.27 4.36 2.47
C LYS A 29 19.50 4.19 1.15
N PRO A 30 19.84 4.89 0.06
CA PRO A 30 19.21 4.65 -1.24
C PRO A 30 19.34 3.19 -1.70
N GLY A 31 18.25 2.63 -2.24
CA GLY A 31 18.17 1.24 -2.67
C GLY A 31 16.75 0.69 -2.65
N VAL A 32 16.58 -0.53 -3.18
CA VAL A 32 15.30 -1.26 -3.10
C VAL A 32 15.13 -1.79 -1.68
N TYR A 33 13.99 -1.55 -1.03
CA TYR A 33 13.81 -2.00 0.35
C TYR A 33 12.99 -3.25 0.44
N ALA A 34 11.84 -3.26 -0.23
CA ALA A 34 10.99 -4.43 -0.28
C ALA A 34 10.29 -4.54 -1.63
N SER A 35 10.17 -5.78 -2.07
CA SER A 35 9.31 -6.19 -3.17
C SER A 35 8.26 -7.15 -2.61
N TYR A 36 7.02 -6.94 -2.98
CA TYR A 36 5.88 -7.72 -2.59
C TYR A 36 5.18 -8.28 -3.81
N LYS A 37 4.55 -9.44 -3.63
CA LYS A 37 3.84 -10.15 -4.68
C LYS A 37 2.52 -10.70 -4.15
N ALA A 38 1.52 -10.69 -5.02
CA ALA A 38 0.28 -11.42 -4.83
C ALA A 38 -0.10 -12.11 -6.13
N CYS A 39 -0.23 -13.43 -6.11
CA CYS A 39 -0.66 -14.23 -7.26
C CYS A 39 -1.89 -15.11 -6.94
N SER A 40 -2.86 -15.08 -7.84
CA SER A 40 -4.06 -15.91 -7.78
C SER A 40 -3.86 -17.21 -8.55
N ALA A 41 -3.94 -18.35 -7.86
CA ALA A 41 -3.87 -19.68 -8.46
C ALA A 41 -4.96 -19.89 -9.51
N GLU A 42 -6.20 -19.51 -9.17
CA GLU A 42 -7.37 -19.66 -10.01
C GLU A 42 -7.26 -18.82 -11.29
N ALA A 43 -6.77 -17.59 -11.17
CA ALA A 43 -6.55 -16.73 -12.33
C ALA A 43 -5.43 -17.23 -13.24
N LEU A 44 -4.36 -17.82 -12.67
CA LEU A 44 -3.31 -18.49 -13.44
C LEU A 44 -3.83 -19.75 -14.16
N GLU A 45 -4.82 -20.44 -13.59
CA GLU A 45 -5.53 -21.57 -14.21
C GLU A 45 -6.60 -21.12 -15.23
N GLY A 46 -6.78 -19.81 -15.43
CA GLY A 46 -7.63 -19.21 -16.45
C GLY A 46 -8.93 -18.57 -15.95
N ASP A 47 -9.24 -18.64 -14.65
CA ASP A 47 -10.43 -18.03 -14.06
C ASP A 47 -10.13 -16.62 -13.55
N ILE A 48 -9.94 -15.68 -14.48
CA ILE A 48 -9.47 -14.32 -14.20
C ILE A 48 -10.37 -13.51 -13.25
N LYS A 49 -11.62 -13.95 -13.03
CA LYS A 49 -12.55 -13.32 -12.09
C LYS A 49 -12.11 -13.43 -10.63
N TYR A 50 -11.19 -14.35 -10.33
CA TYR A 50 -10.55 -14.51 -9.03
C TYR A 50 -9.14 -13.90 -9.01
N GLY A 51 -8.78 -13.12 -10.02
CA GLY A 51 -7.51 -12.40 -10.08
C GLY A 51 -7.42 -11.31 -9.03
N ASN A 52 -6.21 -10.79 -8.86
CA ASN A 52 -5.98 -9.54 -8.16
C ASN A 52 -6.56 -8.39 -8.98
N GLU A 53 -6.99 -7.32 -8.32
CA GLU A 53 -7.72 -6.24 -8.96
C GLU A 53 -7.10 -4.88 -8.63
N VAL A 54 -6.92 -4.06 -9.66
CA VAL A 54 -6.59 -2.63 -9.52
C VAL A 54 -7.78 -1.83 -10.04
N ILE A 55 -8.34 -0.95 -9.20
CA ILE A 55 -9.50 -0.12 -9.53
C ILE A 55 -9.06 1.33 -9.70
N ILE A 56 -9.46 1.91 -10.82
CA ILE A 56 -9.25 3.32 -11.16
C ILE A 56 -10.62 3.95 -11.39
N ARG A 57 -10.94 5.02 -10.65
CA ARG A 57 -12.19 5.77 -10.79
C ARG A 57 -11.93 7.11 -11.48
N GLU A 58 -12.67 7.35 -12.55
CA GLU A 58 -12.81 8.64 -13.23
C GLU A 58 -14.27 9.12 -13.06
N GLU A 59 -14.57 10.40 -13.36
CA GLU A 59 -15.87 11.03 -13.04
C GLU A 59 -17.12 10.22 -13.41
N ASN A 60 -17.08 9.45 -14.52
CA ASN A 60 -18.22 8.64 -14.99
C ASN A 60 -17.81 7.22 -15.41
N GLU A 61 -16.59 6.80 -15.09
CA GLU A 61 -16.02 5.53 -15.52
C GLU A 61 -15.22 4.88 -14.38
N THR A 62 -15.50 3.61 -14.10
CA THR A 62 -14.65 2.78 -13.24
C THR A 62 -13.95 1.75 -14.11
N THR A 63 -12.62 1.75 -14.10
CA THR A 63 -11.82 0.72 -14.75
C THR A 63 -11.32 -0.26 -13.71
N HIS A 64 -11.63 -1.54 -13.88
CA HIS A 64 -11.10 -2.66 -13.11
C HIS A 64 -10.08 -3.42 -13.96
N LEU A 65 -8.89 -3.64 -13.41
CA LEU A 65 -7.83 -4.44 -14.03
C LEU A 65 -7.63 -5.72 -13.24
N LEU A 66 -8.20 -6.81 -13.76
CA LEU A 66 -8.10 -8.14 -13.17
C LEU A 66 -6.85 -8.85 -13.70
N SER A 67 -5.99 -9.28 -12.80
CA SER A 67 -4.64 -9.75 -13.13
C SER A 67 -4.29 -11.01 -12.33
N PRO A 68 -3.68 -12.03 -12.94
CA PRO A 68 -3.26 -13.21 -12.19
C PRO A 68 -2.22 -12.89 -11.12
N CYS A 69 -1.31 -11.94 -11.40
CA CYS A 69 -0.30 -11.49 -10.44
C CYS A 69 -0.18 -9.97 -10.44
N ILE A 70 0.08 -9.42 -9.26
CA ILE A 70 0.48 -8.03 -9.06
C ILE A 70 1.74 -7.97 -8.19
N TYR A 71 2.58 -7.00 -8.49
CA TYR A 71 3.87 -6.77 -7.85
C TYR A 71 3.92 -5.34 -7.35
N PHE A 72 4.28 -5.17 -6.08
CA PHE A 72 4.46 -3.87 -5.47
C PHE A 72 5.89 -3.74 -4.96
N LYS A 73 6.57 -2.65 -5.31
CA LYS A 73 7.94 -2.40 -4.91
C LYS A 73 8.10 -0.96 -4.47
N TRP A 74 8.89 -0.76 -3.41
CA TRP A 74 9.32 0.57 -3.02
C TRP A 74 10.84 0.64 -2.83
N THR A 75 11.39 1.79 -3.20
CA THR A 75 12.83 2.06 -3.31
C THR A 75 13.11 3.41 -2.68
N VAL A 76 14.04 3.49 -1.73
CA VAL A 76 14.53 4.78 -1.25
C VAL A 76 15.42 5.38 -2.33
N LEU A 77 15.05 6.54 -2.83
CA LEU A 77 15.79 7.27 -3.87
C LEU A 77 16.80 8.23 -3.26
N ASP A 78 16.39 8.94 -2.20
CA ASP A 78 17.19 9.94 -1.53
C ASP A 78 16.73 10.14 -0.08
N ILE A 79 17.59 10.69 0.77
CA ILE A 79 17.28 10.97 2.17
C ILE A 79 17.84 12.35 2.52
N LYS A 80 16.96 13.24 3.00
CA LYS A 80 17.30 14.63 3.33
C LYS A 80 16.78 14.95 4.72
N GLY A 81 17.68 14.92 5.71
CA GLY A 81 17.35 15.21 7.10
C GLY A 81 16.39 14.16 7.67
N ASP A 82 15.19 14.59 8.04
CA ASP A 82 14.11 13.76 8.57
C ASP A 82 13.12 13.26 7.51
N LYS A 83 13.47 13.38 6.23
CA LYS A 83 12.64 12.89 5.12
C LYS A 83 13.37 11.88 4.25
N ALA A 84 12.64 10.86 3.79
CA ALA A 84 13.05 10.00 2.70
C ALA A 84 12.20 10.23 1.45
N VAL A 85 12.83 10.22 0.29
CA VAL A 85 12.16 10.23 -1.01
C VAL A 85 12.08 8.80 -1.49
N LEU A 86 10.86 8.30 -1.69
CA LEU A 86 10.60 6.92 -2.09
C LEU A 86 10.06 6.87 -3.51
N GLY A 87 10.65 6.00 -4.34
CA GLY A 87 10.08 5.57 -5.60
C GLY A 87 9.22 4.34 -5.38
N ILE A 88 7.97 4.40 -5.83
CA ILE A 88 7.00 3.32 -5.72
C ILE A 88 6.65 2.80 -7.11
N LEU A 89 6.46 1.49 -7.24
CA LEU A 89 6.11 0.80 -8.47
C LEU A 89 5.06 -0.27 -8.18
N LEU A 90 3.90 -0.16 -8.82
CA LEU A 90 2.92 -1.23 -8.91
C LEU A 90 2.92 -1.75 -10.35
N ARG A 91 3.00 -3.07 -10.53
CA ARG A 91 2.90 -3.71 -11.84
C ARG A 91 1.86 -4.82 -11.78
N SER A 92 1.00 -4.89 -12.79
CA SER A 92 0.10 -6.02 -13.02
C SER A 92 0.50 -6.74 -14.29
N GLU A 93 0.37 -8.07 -14.30
CA GLU A 93 0.74 -8.90 -15.43
C GLU A 93 -0.50 -9.50 -16.10
N ASN A 94 -0.52 -9.56 -17.43
CA ASN A 94 -1.52 -10.27 -18.22
C ASN A 94 -2.98 -9.92 -17.84
N SER A 95 -3.30 -8.62 -17.76
CA SER A 95 -4.57 -8.14 -17.21
C SER A 95 -5.74 -8.23 -18.19
N SER A 96 -6.93 -8.51 -17.66
CA SER A 96 -8.21 -8.21 -18.30
C SER A 96 -8.72 -6.87 -17.79
N ARG A 97 -9.29 -6.06 -18.69
CA ARG A 97 -9.82 -4.73 -18.35
C ARG A 97 -11.34 -4.75 -18.41
N ILE A 98 -11.99 -4.44 -17.30
CA ILE A 98 -13.43 -4.20 -17.23
C ILE A 98 -13.63 -2.69 -17.09
N VAL A 99 -14.44 -2.11 -17.96
CA VAL A 99 -14.81 -0.70 -17.92
C VAL A 99 -16.28 -0.60 -17.62
N GLU A 100 -16.63 -0.04 -16.47
CA GLU A 100 -18.00 0.22 -16.04
C GLU A 100 -18.31 1.69 -16.19
N ARG A 101 -19.46 2.01 -16.79
CA ARG A 101 -19.97 3.37 -16.89
C ARG A 101 -21.42 3.41 -16.43
N LYS A 102 -21.74 4.40 -15.59
CA LYS A 102 -23.11 4.72 -15.22
C LYS A 102 -23.56 5.93 -16.02
N VAL A 103 -24.61 5.75 -16.82
CA VAL A 103 -25.17 6.80 -17.69
C VAL A 103 -26.65 7.03 -17.39
N SER A 104 -27.24 8.06 -17.98
CA SER A 104 -28.68 8.30 -17.87
C SER A 104 -29.49 7.15 -18.49
N ALA A 105 -30.67 6.85 -17.95
CA ALA A 105 -31.56 5.82 -18.51
C ALA A 105 -31.94 6.09 -19.97
N GLU A 106 -32.04 7.36 -20.37
CA GLU A 106 -32.33 7.75 -21.75
C GLU A 106 -31.18 7.44 -22.70
N GLU A 107 -29.96 7.76 -22.31
CA GLU A 107 -28.77 7.44 -23.09
C GLU A 107 -28.56 5.91 -23.20
N GLY A 108 -28.67 5.20 -22.07
CA GLY A 108 -28.55 3.75 -22.04
C GLY A 108 -29.59 3.05 -22.92
N ARG A 109 -30.82 3.55 -22.94
CA ARG A 109 -31.90 3.00 -23.78
C ARG A 109 -31.68 3.25 -25.26
N LYS A 110 -31.18 4.42 -25.65
CA LYS A 110 -30.75 4.67 -27.04
C LYS A 110 -29.65 3.69 -27.48
N LEU A 111 -28.69 3.42 -26.59
CA LEU A 111 -27.62 2.48 -26.88
C LEU A 111 -28.14 1.03 -26.95
N LEU A 112 -28.99 0.63 -26.01
CA LEU A 112 -29.62 -0.68 -25.96
C LEU A 112 -30.42 -0.96 -27.25
N GLU A 113 -31.28 -0.03 -27.65
CA GLU A 113 -32.08 -0.12 -28.88
C GLU A 113 -31.21 -0.17 -30.15
N LYS A 114 -30.06 0.50 -30.14
CA LYS A 114 -29.09 0.42 -31.25
C LYS A 114 -28.58 -1.02 -31.41
N TYR A 115 -28.16 -1.66 -30.31
CA TYR A 115 -27.63 -3.03 -30.35
C TYR A 115 -28.71 -4.09 -30.60
N GLN A 116 -29.88 -3.97 -29.98
CA GLN A 116 -31.00 -4.89 -30.21
C GLN A 116 -31.48 -4.88 -31.67
N ARG A 117 -31.52 -3.70 -32.31
CA ARG A 117 -31.91 -3.58 -33.73
C ARG A 117 -30.93 -4.26 -34.69
N MET A 118 -29.66 -4.41 -34.33
CA MET A 118 -28.69 -5.14 -35.16
C MET A 118 -29.04 -6.63 -35.34
N TYR A 119 -29.90 -7.17 -34.48
CA TYR A 119 -30.33 -8.56 -34.49
C TYR A 119 -31.85 -8.73 -34.62
N ASP A 120 -32.54 -7.69 -35.11
CA ASP A 120 -33.99 -7.66 -35.33
C ASP A 120 -34.81 -8.03 -34.07
N TYR A 121 -34.30 -7.65 -32.89
CA TYR A 121 -35.00 -7.90 -31.63
C TYR A 121 -36.06 -6.81 -31.36
N SER A 122 -37.31 -7.24 -31.17
CA SER A 122 -38.44 -6.39 -30.76
C SER A 122 -39.28 -7.00 -29.64
N GLY A 123 -38.80 -8.08 -29.01
CA GLY A 123 -39.57 -8.91 -28.09
C GLY A 123 -39.60 -8.39 -26.66
N GLU A 124 -40.59 -8.84 -25.88
CA GLU A 124 -40.59 -8.68 -24.42
C GLU A 124 -39.82 -9.79 -23.71
N MET A 125 -39.71 -10.98 -24.33
CA MET A 125 -39.00 -12.12 -23.78
C MET A 125 -37.52 -12.11 -24.14
N CYS A 126 -36.68 -12.58 -23.22
CA CYS A 126 -35.26 -12.76 -23.48
C CYS A 126 -35.01 -13.81 -24.56
N VAL A 127 -34.09 -13.52 -25.48
CA VAL A 127 -33.61 -14.45 -26.50
C VAL A 127 -32.08 -14.57 -26.46
N ASN A 128 -31.58 -15.76 -26.77
CA ASN A 128 -30.16 -16.03 -26.94
C ASN A 128 -29.89 -16.35 -28.41
N LYS A 129 -28.84 -15.75 -28.97
CA LYS A 129 -28.37 -15.98 -30.34
C LYS A 129 -26.87 -16.20 -30.32
N PHE A 130 -26.40 -17.21 -31.05
CA PHE A 130 -24.97 -17.44 -31.26
C PHE A 130 -24.57 -16.90 -32.62
N VAL A 131 -23.54 -16.04 -32.66
CA VAL A 131 -22.99 -15.46 -33.88
C VAL A 131 -21.46 -15.47 -33.77
N ASN A 132 -20.76 -16.19 -34.65
CA ASN A 132 -19.29 -16.26 -34.70
C ASN A 132 -18.66 -16.47 -33.30
N ASP A 133 -19.05 -17.55 -32.63
CA ASP A 133 -18.60 -17.92 -31.27
C ASP A 133 -18.90 -16.89 -30.16
N THR A 134 -19.78 -15.93 -30.44
CA THR A 134 -20.26 -14.94 -29.47
C THR A 134 -21.70 -15.27 -29.10
N LEU A 135 -21.96 -15.43 -27.81
CA LEU A 135 -23.30 -15.55 -27.25
C LEU A 135 -23.86 -14.15 -27.05
N ILE A 136 -24.99 -13.89 -27.70
CA ILE A 136 -25.73 -12.64 -27.62
C ILE A 136 -27.03 -12.91 -26.89
N THR A 137 -27.20 -12.27 -25.73
CA THR A 137 -28.44 -12.31 -24.95
C THR A 137 -29.11 -10.95 -25.06
N MET A 138 -30.38 -10.95 -25.46
CA MET A 138 -31.18 -9.75 -25.62
C MET A 138 -32.48 -9.93 -24.84
N CYS A 139 -32.77 -9.00 -23.93
CA CYS A 139 -34.00 -8.89 -23.18
C CYS A 139 -34.52 -7.46 -23.32
N LYS A 140 -35.77 -7.18 -22.91
CA LYS A 140 -36.37 -5.84 -22.96
C LYS A 140 -35.44 -4.72 -22.46
N ASN A 141 -34.77 -4.93 -21.33
CA ASN A 141 -33.93 -3.92 -20.67
C ASN A 141 -32.43 -4.28 -20.63
N VAL A 142 -32.02 -5.37 -21.30
CA VAL A 142 -30.64 -5.88 -21.21
C VAL A 142 -30.15 -6.33 -22.57
N TYR A 143 -28.89 -6.01 -22.85
CA TYR A 143 -28.14 -6.55 -23.97
C TYR A 143 -26.79 -7.05 -23.46
N ARG A 144 -26.41 -8.26 -23.88
CA ARG A 144 -25.13 -8.86 -23.51
C ARG A 144 -24.51 -9.56 -24.70
N GLU A 145 -23.28 -9.22 -25.05
CA GLU A 145 -22.43 -10.00 -25.96
C GLU A 145 -21.31 -10.62 -25.13
N LYS A 146 -21.14 -11.93 -25.20
CA LYS A 146 -20.03 -12.64 -24.56
C LYS A 146 -19.31 -13.50 -25.59
N GLY A 147 -18.05 -13.20 -25.84
CA GLY A 147 -17.22 -13.92 -26.81
C GLY A 147 -15.77 -14.04 -26.37
N PRO A 148 -14.88 -14.61 -27.22
CA PRO A 148 -13.48 -14.85 -26.86
C PRO A 148 -12.66 -13.60 -26.56
N LYS A 149 -13.06 -12.45 -27.12
CA LYS A 149 -12.36 -11.17 -26.93
C LYS A 149 -12.81 -10.42 -25.67
N GLY A 150 -13.90 -10.85 -25.03
CA GLY A 150 -14.47 -10.18 -23.88
C GLY A 150 -16.00 -10.16 -23.86
N GLU A 151 -16.55 -9.20 -23.13
CA GLU A 151 -17.98 -9.08 -22.87
C GLU A 151 -18.42 -7.61 -22.96
N LEU A 152 -19.54 -7.35 -23.62
CA LEU A 152 -20.25 -6.08 -23.55
C LEU A 152 -21.61 -6.33 -22.90
N LEU A 153 -21.92 -5.63 -21.82
CA LEU A 153 -23.21 -5.65 -21.14
C LEU A 153 -23.77 -4.23 -21.09
N ILE A 154 -25.03 -4.09 -21.48
CA ILE A 154 -25.82 -2.87 -21.33
C ILE A 154 -27.09 -3.25 -20.58
N GLY A 155 -27.26 -2.72 -19.37
CA GLY A 155 -28.46 -2.89 -18.56
C GLY A 155 -29.11 -1.53 -18.31
N VAL A 156 -30.41 -1.41 -18.56
CA VAL A 156 -31.18 -0.20 -18.24
C VAL A 156 -32.09 -0.50 -17.06
N ASP A 157 -32.04 0.34 -16.03
CA ASP A 157 -32.87 0.26 -14.84
C ASP A 157 -33.66 1.57 -14.67
N GLU A 158 -34.53 1.64 -13.66
CA GLU A 158 -35.27 2.86 -13.34
C GLU A 158 -34.31 3.98 -12.92
N GLY A 159 -34.15 4.98 -13.80
CA GLY A 159 -33.41 6.20 -13.54
C GLY A 159 -31.96 6.23 -14.06
N TYR A 160 -31.33 5.09 -14.35
CA TYR A 160 -29.97 5.03 -14.90
C TYR A 160 -29.77 3.81 -15.81
N ALA A 161 -28.61 3.74 -16.47
CA ALA A 161 -28.15 2.53 -17.15
C ALA A 161 -26.69 2.22 -16.82
N TYR A 162 -26.36 0.94 -16.79
CA TYR A 162 -25.01 0.43 -16.64
C TYR A 162 -24.50 -0.09 -17.98
N ILE A 163 -23.29 0.33 -18.34
CA ILE A 163 -22.55 -0.19 -19.48
C ILE A 163 -21.26 -0.80 -18.93
N MET A 164 -21.06 -2.08 -19.16
CA MET A 164 -19.87 -2.81 -18.77
C MET A 164 -19.19 -3.38 -20.02
N ASN A 165 -17.91 -3.09 -20.19
CA ASN A 165 -17.10 -3.61 -21.28
C ASN A 165 -15.86 -4.31 -20.72
N THR A 166 -15.87 -5.63 -20.77
CA THR A 166 -14.74 -6.49 -20.43
C THR A 166 -13.94 -6.77 -21.68
N THR A 167 -12.63 -6.55 -21.62
CA THR A 167 -11.69 -6.86 -22.69
C THR A 167 -10.53 -7.71 -22.16
N HIS A 168 -10.28 -8.85 -22.79
CA HIS A 168 -9.13 -9.68 -22.47
C HIS A 168 -7.93 -9.14 -23.24
N THR A 169 -7.17 -8.24 -22.59
CA THR A 169 -6.05 -7.56 -23.26
C THR A 169 -4.78 -8.39 -23.24
N GLY A 170 -4.59 -9.18 -22.18
CA GLY A 170 -3.35 -9.89 -21.90
C GLY A 170 -2.13 -8.97 -21.80
N LYS A 171 -2.36 -7.69 -21.47
CA LYS A 171 -1.32 -6.67 -21.36
C LYS A 171 -0.89 -6.50 -19.93
N ASP A 172 0.38 -6.16 -19.77
CA ASP A 172 0.92 -5.70 -18.51
C ASP A 172 0.60 -4.22 -18.31
N HIS A 173 0.36 -3.83 -17.06
CA HIS A 173 0.21 -2.44 -16.67
C HIS A 173 1.21 -2.09 -15.58
N SER A 174 1.64 -0.83 -15.55
CA SER A 174 2.63 -0.34 -14.61
C SER A 174 2.29 1.08 -14.20
N TRP A 175 2.33 1.32 -12.89
CA TRP A 175 2.18 2.63 -12.27
C TRP A 175 3.40 2.90 -11.43
N SER A 176 3.97 4.09 -11.58
CA SER A 176 5.12 4.51 -10.80
C SER A 176 4.92 5.92 -10.30
N GLY A 177 5.33 6.15 -9.05
CA GLY A 177 5.23 7.44 -8.38
C GLY A 177 6.45 7.70 -7.53
N VAL A 178 6.56 8.95 -7.08
CA VAL A 178 7.55 9.37 -6.09
C VAL A 178 6.80 10.06 -4.96
N VAL A 179 7.06 9.62 -3.73
CA VAL A 179 6.47 10.19 -2.51
C VAL A 179 7.58 10.60 -1.55
N GLU A 180 7.30 11.57 -0.69
CA GLU A 180 8.14 11.82 0.49
C GLU A 180 7.54 11.11 1.70
N VAL A 181 8.40 10.62 2.60
CA VAL A 181 8.00 10.09 3.90
C VAL A 181 8.72 10.87 4.98
N ASP A 182 7.96 11.39 5.94
CA ASP A 182 8.53 11.91 7.19
C ASP A 182 8.97 10.74 8.06
N LEU A 183 10.28 10.65 8.30
CA LEU A 183 10.90 9.54 9.03
C LEU A 183 10.61 9.57 10.54
N LYS A 184 10.07 10.67 11.08
CA LYS A 184 9.70 10.76 12.50
C LYS A 184 8.26 10.32 12.71
N THR A 185 7.36 10.71 11.81
CA THR A 185 5.92 10.45 11.97
C THR A 185 5.46 9.22 11.19
N GLY A 186 6.18 8.84 10.13
CA GLY A 186 5.76 7.84 9.15
C GLY A 186 4.74 8.36 8.15
N GLU A 187 4.45 9.67 8.16
CA GLU A 187 3.49 10.29 7.26
C GLU A 187 4.03 10.36 5.83
N LEU A 188 3.18 10.00 4.87
CA LEU A 188 3.43 10.20 3.45
C LEU A 188 3.02 11.62 3.07
N LEU A 189 3.87 12.26 2.28
CA LEU A 189 3.59 13.53 1.66
C LEU A 189 3.59 13.38 0.14
N ILE A 190 2.49 13.81 -0.47
CA ILE A 190 2.35 13.95 -1.92
C ILE A 190 2.39 15.44 -2.24
N ASN A 191 3.39 15.87 -3.02
CA ASN A 191 3.61 17.29 -3.33
C ASN A 191 3.71 18.20 -2.10
N GLY A 192 4.24 17.67 -0.98
CA GLY A 192 4.38 18.40 0.29
C GLY A 192 3.13 18.43 1.17
N THR A 193 2.00 17.88 0.71
CA THR A 193 0.78 17.74 1.50
C THR A 193 0.74 16.37 2.17
N PRO A 194 0.55 16.28 3.49
CA PRO A 194 0.33 15.00 4.17
C PRO A 194 -0.96 14.33 3.68
N VAL A 195 -0.87 13.05 3.32
CA VAL A 195 -2.02 12.25 2.84
C VAL A 195 -2.37 11.07 3.75
N GLY A 196 -1.54 10.80 4.75
CA GLY A 196 -1.78 9.75 5.74
C GLY A 196 -0.52 8.98 6.10
N VAL A 197 -0.67 7.96 6.94
CA VAL A 197 0.44 7.09 7.37
C VAL A 197 0.31 5.74 6.68
N ASN A 198 1.39 5.30 6.02
CA ASN A 198 1.46 3.92 5.56
C ASN A 198 2.30 3.09 6.54
N PHE A 199 1.73 1.97 6.98
CA PHE A 199 2.36 1.07 7.94
C PHE A 199 3.67 0.45 7.45
N LEU A 200 3.92 0.38 6.14
CA LEU A 200 5.18 -0.12 5.57
C LEU A 200 6.38 0.74 5.94
N PHE A 201 6.15 1.98 6.39
CA PHE A 201 7.20 2.92 6.82
C PHE A 201 7.14 3.22 8.32
N SER A 202 6.36 2.45 9.10
CA SER A 202 6.31 2.59 10.54
C SER A 202 7.39 1.72 11.21
N ASP A 203 8.22 2.33 12.05
CA ASP A 203 9.25 1.64 12.83
C ASP A 203 8.66 0.65 13.86
N ASN A 204 7.41 0.88 14.28
CA ASN A 204 6.71 -0.01 15.21
C ASN A 204 5.21 -0.11 14.87
N PRO A 205 4.79 -1.15 14.14
CA PRO A 205 3.37 -1.36 13.81
C PRO A 205 2.44 -1.56 15.02
N ALA A 206 2.97 -1.87 16.20
CA ALA A 206 2.15 -1.94 17.42
C ALA A 206 1.70 -0.55 17.92
N GLU A 207 2.37 0.52 17.49
CA GLU A 207 2.01 1.90 17.80
C GLU A 207 1.06 2.52 16.76
N LEU A 208 0.58 1.71 15.81
CA LEU A 208 -0.36 2.18 14.78
C LEU A 208 -1.79 2.32 15.31
N LYS A 209 -2.14 1.65 16.42
CA LYS A 209 -3.51 1.72 16.96
C LYS A 209 -3.94 3.17 17.22
N GLY A 210 -5.08 3.54 16.66
CA GLY A 210 -5.65 4.90 16.75
C GLY A 210 -5.00 5.92 15.81
N LYS A 211 -3.99 5.53 15.01
CA LYS A 211 -3.49 6.36 13.91
C LYS A 211 -4.38 6.22 12.69
N GLU A 212 -4.46 7.31 11.95
CA GLU A 212 -5.21 7.43 10.70
C GLU A 212 -4.31 7.01 9.52
N ILE A 213 -4.77 6.03 8.75
CA ILE A 213 -4.10 5.50 7.55
C ILE A 213 -4.24 6.51 6.41
N MET A 214 -5.46 7.03 6.28
CA MET A 214 -5.93 8.06 5.36
C MET A 214 -7.22 8.64 5.94
N GLU A 215 -7.70 9.76 5.39
CA GLU A 215 -8.89 10.45 5.89
C GLU A 215 -10.07 9.49 6.14
N GLY A 216 -10.51 9.40 7.40
CA GLY A 216 -11.64 8.59 7.83
C GLY A 216 -11.37 7.09 7.99
N VAL A 217 -10.11 6.65 7.90
CA VAL A 217 -9.71 5.24 8.10
C VAL A 217 -8.65 5.13 9.18
N THR A 218 -9.00 4.47 10.29
CA THR A 218 -8.11 4.30 11.45
C THR A 218 -7.77 2.84 11.74
N PHE A 219 -6.59 2.62 12.32
CA PHE A 219 -6.23 1.32 12.88
C PHE A 219 -6.96 1.07 14.19
N GLU A 220 -7.85 0.08 14.22
CA GLU A 220 -8.77 -0.19 15.33
C GLU A 220 -8.17 -1.18 16.35
N GLU A 221 -7.56 -2.25 15.86
CA GLU A 221 -7.16 -3.40 16.67
C GLU A 221 -5.71 -3.79 16.39
N THR A 222 -4.95 -4.02 17.46
CA THR A 222 -3.63 -4.66 17.43
C THR A 222 -3.67 -5.85 18.39
N ARG A 223 -3.21 -7.01 17.93
CA ARG A 223 -3.10 -8.24 18.71
C ARG A 223 -1.87 -9.03 18.31
N GLU A 224 -1.42 -9.94 19.15
CA GLU A 224 -0.36 -10.87 18.80
C GLU A 224 -0.93 -12.14 18.14
N LEU A 225 -0.30 -12.61 17.08
CA LEU A 225 -0.55 -13.92 16.49
C LEU A 225 0.44 -14.92 17.05
N ASN A 226 -0.09 -15.99 17.63
CA ASN A 226 0.70 -17.14 18.09
C ASN A 226 0.74 -18.25 17.03
N MET A 227 1.06 -17.87 15.80
CA MET A 227 1.22 -18.79 14.67
C MET A 227 2.35 -18.30 13.76
N THR A 228 2.98 -19.23 13.06
CA THR A 228 3.95 -18.92 12.02
C THR A 228 3.23 -18.43 10.77
N VAL A 229 3.65 -17.30 10.23
CA VAL A 229 3.12 -16.73 8.99
C VAL A 229 4.13 -17.01 7.87
N MET A 230 3.67 -17.70 6.84
CA MET A 230 4.51 -18.10 5.71
C MET A 230 4.51 -17.03 4.63
N THR A 231 5.70 -16.67 4.13
CA THR A 231 5.90 -15.73 3.01
C THR A 231 6.76 -16.37 1.90
N TYR A 232 7.08 -15.64 0.83
CA TYR A 232 8.04 -16.10 -0.18
C TYR A 232 9.49 -15.92 0.28
N TYR A 233 9.77 -14.86 1.02
CA TYR A 233 11.10 -14.53 1.49
C TYR A 233 11.54 -15.43 2.66
N ARG A 234 10.84 -15.37 3.80
CA ARG A 234 11.07 -16.23 4.97
C ARG A 234 9.82 -16.36 5.83
N ASP A 235 9.75 -17.41 6.64
CA ASP A 235 8.64 -17.56 7.59
C ASP A 235 8.80 -16.57 8.76
N PHE A 236 7.72 -15.88 9.09
CA PHE A 236 7.62 -15.01 10.27
C PHE A 236 7.19 -15.88 11.43
N VAL A 237 7.98 -15.90 12.50
CA VAL A 237 7.72 -16.73 13.68
C VAL A 237 7.20 -15.88 14.83
N PRO A 238 6.32 -16.41 15.71
CA PRO A 238 5.84 -15.67 16.88
C PRO A 238 6.97 -15.11 17.77
N PRO A 239 6.77 -13.95 18.41
CA PRO A 239 5.53 -13.15 18.41
C PRO A 239 5.38 -12.27 17.16
N ILE A 240 4.22 -12.35 16.49
CA ILE A 240 3.88 -11.53 15.33
C ILE A 240 2.82 -10.52 15.76
N SER A 241 3.07 -9.23 15.58
CA SER A 241 2.06 -8.20 15.80
C SER A 241 1.13 -8.14 14.58
N PHE A 242 -0.18 -8.21 14.82
CA PHE A 242 -1.19 -8.09 13.79
C PHE A 242 -2.07 -6.88 14.08
N THR A 243 -2.07 -5.92 13.17
CA THR A 243 -2.87 -4.72 13.26
C THR A 243 -3.85 -4.66 12.09
N LYS A 244 -5.09 -4.26 12.34
CA LYS A 244 -6.10 -4.05 11.29
C LYS A 244 -6.82 -2.72 11.45
N SER A 245 -7.32 -2.19 10.33
CA SER A 245 -8.18 -1.03 10.29
C SER A 245 -9.60 -1.34 10.74
N GLU A 246 -10.37 -0.28 10.95
CA GLU A 246 -11.82 -0.36 10.89
C GLU A 246 -12.31 -0.79 9.49
N LYS A 247 -13.61 -1.07 9.38
CA LYS A 247 -14.21 -1.40 8.08
C LYS A 247 -14.22 -0.19 7.16
N ILE A 248 -13.76 -0.40 5.94
CA ILE A 248 -13.64 0.62 4.91
C ILE A 248 -14.78 0.40 3.94
N ASP A 249 -15.61 1.42 3.71
CA ASP A 249 -16.62 1.38 2.65
C ASP A 249 -15.92 1.54 1.30
N THR A 250 -15.99 0.49 0.51
CA THR A 250 -15.46 0.44 -0.85
C THR A 250 -16.69 0.41 -1.75
N GLY A 251 -16.76 1.14 -2.85
CA GLY A 251 -18.02 1.32 -3.61
C GLY A 251 -18.81 0.06 -4.00
N GLY A 252 -18.24 -1.15 -3.85
CA GLY A 252 -18.91 -2.46 -4.00
C GLY A 252 -19.03 -3.34 -2.74
N GLY A 253 -18.67 -2.86 -1.54
CA GLY A 253 -18.70 -3.67 -0.31
C GLY A 253 -17.92 -3.04 0.86
N TRP A 254 -17.49 -3.88 1.80
CA TRP A 254 -16.60 -3.44 2.89
C TRP A 254 -15.29 -4.20 2.81
N ALA A 255 -14.20 -3.50 3.13
CA ALA A 255 -12.88 -4.08 3.19
C ALA A 255 -12.20 -3.72 4.52
N ILE A 256 -11.04 -4.32 4.78
CA ILE A 256 -10.17 -3.97 5.90
C ILE A 256 -8.75 -3.89 5.39
N ASP A 257 -7.98 -2.95 5.92
CA ASP A 257 -6.54 -2.96 5.83
C ASP A 257 -5.98 -3.77 6.99
N ALA A 258 -4.98 -4.60 6.74
CA ALA A 258 -4.36 -5.39 7.79
C ALA A 258 -2.90 -5.70 7.51
N VAL A 259 -2.10 -5.72 8.58
CA VAL A 259 -0.65 -5.93 8.53
C VAL A 259 -0.25 -6.95 9.58
N ALA A 260 0.71 -7.81 9.21
CA ALA A 260 1.43 -8.67 10.15
C ALA A 260 2.90 -8.27 10.19
N PHE A 261 3.44 -8.06 11.38
CA PHE A 261 4.80 -7.59 11.63
C PHE A 261 5.58 -8.61 12.46
N ASP A 262 6.73 -9.04 11.93
CA ASP A 262 7.71 -9.86 12.64
C ASP A 262 8.74 -8.96 13.30
N GLY A 263 8.56 -8.76 14.62
CA GLY A 263 9.46 -7.94 15.44
C GLY A 263 10.89 -8.47 15.52
N THR A 264 11.15 -9.72 15.15
CA THR A 264 12.52 -10.26 15.12
C THR A 264 13.30 -9.79 13.88
N SER A 265 12.61 -9.57 12.75
CA SER A 265 13.22 -8.97 11.55
C SER A 265 13.02 -7.46 11.43
N GLY A 266 11.97 -6.91 12.04
CA GLY A 266 11.49 -5.57 11.68
C GLY A 266 10.80 -5.52 10.32
N LEU A 267 10.27 -6.64 9.82
CA LEU A 267 9.60 -6.73 8.52
C LEU A 267 8.09 -6.87 8.69
N ALA A 268 7.35 -6.33 7.72
CA ALA A 268 5.90 -6.40 7.66
C ALA A 268 5.43 -7.07 6.37
N ILE A 269 4.25 -7.70 6.42
CA ILE A 269 3.48 -8.11 5.25
C ILE A 269 2.09 -7.49 5.31
N THR A 270 1.52 -7.20 4.13
CA THR A 270 0.16 -6.67 4.05
C THR A 270 -0.79 -7.83 3.76
N ILE A 271 -1.81 -7.98 4.60
CA ILE A 271 -2.81 -9.05 4.43
C ILE A 271 -3.93 -8.60 3.49
N TYR A 272 -4.29 -7.34 3.62
CA TYR A 272 -5.21 -6.64 2.75
C TYR A 272 -4.78 -5.17 2.83
N MET A 273 -4.68 -4.52 1.68
CA MET A 273 -4.43 -3.08 1.58
C MET A 273 -5.26 -2.51 0.43
N PRO A 274 -6.61 -2.69 0.44
CA PRO A 274 -7.52 -2.14 -0.57
C PRO A 274 -7.31 -0.64 -0.74
N VAL A 275 -7.13 0.13 0.33
CA VAL A 275 -6.91 1.57 0.26
C VAL A 275 -5.55 1.92 0.84
N SER A 276 -4.92 2.98 0.33
CA SER A 276 -3.60 3.38 0.79
C SER A 276 -3.23 4.76 0.27
N PRO A 277 -2.53 5.61 1.04
CA PRO A 277 -1.91 6.82 0.49
C PRO A 277 -0.89 6.50 -0.62
N LEU A 278 -0.39 5.26 -0.69
CA LEU A 278 0.45 4.78 -1.79
C LEU A 278 -0.33 4.63 -3.10
N TRP A 279 -1.60 4.26 -3.04
CA TRP A 279 -2.47 4.13 -4.23
C TRP A 279 -2.87 5.49 -4.75
N GLU A 280 -3.18 6.43 -3.86
CA GLU A 280 -3.42 7.83 -4.22
C GLU A 280 -2.22 8.42 -4.98
N ALA A 281 -0.99 8.17 -4.51
CA ALA A 281 0.23 8.59 -5.20
C ALA A 281 0.43 7.99 -6.60
N LEU A 282 -0.27 6.89 -6.92
CA LEU A 282 -0.25 6.24 -8.23
C LEU A 282 -1.48 6.57 -9.08
N GLY A 283 -2.43 7.38 -8.57
CA GLY A 283 -3.71 7.62 -9.22
C GLY A 283 -4.60 6.38 -9.25
N ILE A 284 -4.48 5.51 -8.24
CA ILE A 284 -5.24 4.28 -8.07
C ILE A 284 -6.17 4.46 -6.88
N GLU A 285 -7.42 4.07 -7.05
CA GLU A 285 -8.43 4.16 -6.01
C GLU A 285 -8.30 2.99 -5.02
N GLU A 286 -8.31 1.76 -5.54
CA GLU A 286 -8.30 0.55 -4.73
C GLU A 286 -7.42 -0.55 -5.35
N VAL A 287 -6.79 -1.38 -4.50
CA VAL A 287 -6.04 -2.57 -4.90
C VAL A 287 -6.42 -3.79 -4.06
N TYR A 288 -7.14 -4.73 -4.67
CA TYR A 288 -7.44 -6.02 -4.05
C TYR A 288 -6.36 -7.04 -4.42
N SER A 289 -5.67 -7.53 -3.39
CA SER A 289 -4.57 -8.48 -3.53
C SER A 289 -4.86 -9.74 -2.72
N ALA A 290 -4.62 -10.90 -3.32
CA ALA A 290 -4.75 -12.20 -2.68
C ALA A 290 -3.75 -13.21 -3.27
N ASP A 291 -2.75 -13.60 -2.48
CA ASP A 291 -1.82 -14.65 -2.89
C ASP A 291 -2.38 -16.07 -2.62
N THR A 292 -3.38 -16.46 -3.40
CA THR A 292 -3.95 -17.82 -3.30
C THR A 292 -3.01 -18.90 -3.86
N LEU A 293 -2.02 -18.51 -4.68
CA LEU A 293 -0.99 -19.40 -5.19
C LEU A 293 -0.09 -19.93 -4.07
N LEU A 294 0.45 -19.05 -3.24
CA LEU A 294 1.25 -19.46 -2.09
C LEU A 294 0.39 -20.23 -1.11
N GLN A 295 -0.84 -19.75 -0.85
CA GLN A 295 -1.79 -20.42 0.04
C GLN A 295 -2.02 -21.88 -0.38
N ARG A 296 -2.22 -22.14 -1.67
CA ARG A 296 -2.38 -23.50 -2.22
C ARG A 296 -1.08 -24.32 -2.18
N SER A 297 0.07 -23.70 -2.43
CA SER A 297 1.37 -24.40 -2.43
C SER A 297 1.86 -24.79 -1.04
N LYS A 298 1.53 -24.00 -0.01
CA LYS A 298 1.98 -24.18 1.38
C LYS A 298 0.85 -24.65 2.30
N SER A 299 -0.27 -25.14 1.78
CA SER A 299 -1.39 -25.64 2.58
C SER A 299 -1.09 -26.99 3.25
N GLU A 300 0.00 -27.10 4.01
CA GLU A 300 0.03 -28.03 5.12
C GLU A 300 -0.91 -27.44 6.18
N LYS A 301 -2.09 -28.04 6.34
CA LYS A 301 -3.10 -27.60 7.32
C LYS A 301 -2.62 -27.93 8.73
N SER A 302 -1.63 -27.21 9.23
CA SER A 302 -1.22 -27.26 10.63
C SER A 302 -1.78 -26.03 11.36
N SER A 303 -2.23 -26.20 12.60
CA SER A 303 -2.85 -25.13 13.39
C SER A 303 -1.88 -24.01 13.77
N ASP A 304 -0.59 -24.24 13.60
CA ASP A 304 0.52 -23.37 14.00
C ASP A 304 1.17 -22.63 12.82
N ARG A 305 0.70 -22.84 11.57
CA ARG A 305 1.26 -22.20 10.36
C ARG A 305 0.15 -21.72 9.44
N THR A 306 0.28 -20.54 8.87
CA THR A 306 -0.69 -19.99 7.91
C THR A 306 -0.03 -19.17 6.81
N VAL A 307 -0.65 -19.14 5.63
CA VAL A 307 -0.39 -18.11 4.61
C VAL A 307 -1.48 -17.05 4.78
N LEU A 308 -1.07 -15.80 4.97
CA LEU A 308 -1.99 -14.69 4.98
C LEU A 308 -2.35 -14.31 3.53
N VAL A 309 -3.56 -13.78 3.32
CA VAL A 309 -3.97 -13.23 2.01
C VAL A 309 -3.21 -11.92 1.76
N GLY A 310 -3.27 -11.27 0.60
CA GLY A 310 -2.64 -9.96 0.36
C GLY A 310 -1.28 -9.95 -0.32
N PHE A 311 -0.52 -8.87 -0.11
CA PHE A 311 0.84 -8.68 -0.60
C PHE A 311 1.85 -9.32 0.35
N LEU A 312 2.44 -10.42 -0.12
CA LEU A 312 3.44 -11.16 0.63
C LEU A 312 4.84 -10.70 0.25
N LEU A 313 5.71 -10.57 1.26
CA LEU A 313 7.10 -10.16 1.05
C LEU A 313 7.83 -11.21 0.20
N GLU A 314 8.33 -10.76 -0.96
CA GLU A 314 9.06 -11.56 -1.93
C GLU A 314 10.57 -11.40 -1.76
N ASP A 315 11.03 -10.16 -1.60
CA ASP A 315 12.45 -9.85 -1.44
C ASP A 315 12.63 -8.57 -0.63
N THR A 316 13.73 -8.48 0.11
CA THR A 316 14.09 -7.29 0.89
C THR A 316 15.60 -7.17 1.09
N ASN A 317 16.09 -5.93 1.09
CA ASN A 317 17.47 -5.64 1.50
C ASN A 317 17.61 -5.47 3.02
N ALA A 318 16.61 -5.80 3.83
CA ALA A 318 16.65 -5.67 5.28
C ALA A 318 17.73 -6.52 5.96
N GLU A 319 18.20 -7.62 5.35
CA GLU A 319 19.35 -8.39 5.85
C GLU A 319 20.65 -7.58 5.91
N LEU A 320 20.78 -6.53 5.09
CA LEU A 320 21.92 -5.60 5.12
C LEU A 320 21.81 -4.59 6.29
N ILE A 321 20.68 -4.60 6.99
CA ILE A 321 20.36 -3.75 8.14
C ILE A 321 20.51 -4.62 9.39
N LYS A 322 21.73 -5.05 9.70
CA LYS A 322 22.03 -5.29 11.11
C LYS A 322 22.06 -3.92 11.76
N PRO A 323 21.32 -3.68 12.85
CA PRO A 323 21.63 -2.55 13.68
C PRO A 323 23.06 -2.77 14.16
N GLU A 324 24.04 -2.06 13.57
CA GLU A 324 25.28 -1.84 14.29
C GLU A 324 24.83 -1.28 15.64
N ALA A 325 25.18 -2.00 16.71
CA ALA A 325 24.89 -1.54 18.06
C ALA A 325 25.25 -0.05 18.06
N LEU A 326 24.25 0.82 18.31
CA LEU A 326 24.48 2.24 18.49
C LEU A 326 25.73 2.32 19.36
N GLU A 327 26.86 2.81 18.82
CA GLU A 327 28.08 2.91 19.62
C GLU A 327 27.65 3.66 20.87
N GLU A 328 27.60 2.96 22.01
CA GLU A 328 26.99 3.43 23.26
C GLU A 328 27.36 4.89 23.45
N GLY A 329 26.42 5.81 23.15
CA GLY A 329 26.69 7.20 22.80
C GLY A 329 28.02 7.71 23.33
N SER A 330 29.12 7.37 22.63
CA SER A 330 30.43 7.57 23.24
C SER A 330 30.68 9.03 23.01
N ILE A 331 30.62 9.82 24.09
CA ILE A 331 30.88 11.25 24.04
C ILE A 331 32.18 11.38 23.26
N SER A 332 32.09 11.92 22.04
CA SER A 332 33.21 12.01 21.11
C SER A 332 34.45 12.42 21.89
N LYS A 333 35.58 11.71 21.74
CA LYS A 333 36.80 12.02 22.51
C LYS A 333 37.17 13.51 22.43
N LYS A 334 36.79 14.17 21.32
CA LYS A 334 36.91 15.63 21.14
C LYS A 334 35.90 16.42 21.99
N ALA A 335 34.64 16.00 22.06
CA ALA A 335 33.63 16.58 22.95
C ALA A 335 33.98 16.39 24.43
N LEU A 336 34.52 15.23 24.82
CA LEU A 336 35.00 14.98 26.18
C LEU A 336 36.23 15.86 26.50
N ALA A 337 37.18 15.98 25.58
CA ALA A 337 38.33 16.86 25.72
C ALA A 337 37.93 18.35 25.79
N LEU A 338 36.92 18.76 25.02
CA LEU A 338 36.34 20.11 25.07
C LEU A 338 35.63 20.36 26.41
N LEU A 339 34.86 19.40 26.91
CA LEU A 339 34.21 19.47 28.22
C LEU A 339 35.24 19.57 29.36
N LEU A 340 36.27 18.73 29.33
CA LEU A 340 37.35 18.74 30.31
C LEU A 340 38.16 20.04 30.23
N GLY A 341 38.46 20.52 29.02
CA GLY A 341 39.14 21.80 28.80
C GLY A 341 38.33 22.99 29.30
N ALA A 342 37.02 23.02 29.01
CA ALA A 342 36.10 24.06 29.50
C ALA A 342 35.97 24.02 31.03
N PHE A 343 35.90 22.82 31.62
CA PHE A 343 35.85 22.65 33.08
C PHE A 343 37.17 23.08 33.74
N ALA A 344 38.32 22.74 33.17
CA ALA A 344 39.63 23.19 33.64
C ALA A 344 39.77 24.71 33.56
N ALA A 345 39.38 25.33 32.44
CA ALA A 345 39.37 26.78 32.29
C ALA A 345 38.44 27.45 33.31
N PHE A 346 37.27 26.87 33.55
CA PHE A 346 36.34 27.33 34.60
C PHE A 346 36.97 27.27 36.00
N LEU A 347 37.63 26.15 36.34
CA LEU A 347 38.32 25.99 37.63
C LEU A 347 39.47 26.98 37.81
N VAL A 348 40.27 27.24 36.77
CA VAL A 348 41.35 28.24 36.81
C VAL A 348 40.78 29.63 37.06
N VAL A 349 39.73 30.02 36.32
CA VAL A 349 39.06 31.31 36.49
C VAL A 349 38.37 31.43 37.86
N TRP A 350 37.87 30.32 38.41
CA TRP A 350 37.26 30.30 39.74
C TRP A 350 38.30 30.44 40.85
N ARG A 351 39.45 29.77 40.71
CA ARG A 351 40.55 29.81 41.68
C ARG A 351 41.25 31.17 41.75
N TRP A 352 41.26 31.94 40.66
CA TRP A 352 41.81 33.30 40.61
C TRP A 352 40.82 34.41 41.04
N LYS A 353 39.56 34.04 41.32
CA LYS A 353 38.53 34.96 41.84
C LYS A 353 38.26 34.79 43.35
N ARG A 354 38.90 33.81 43.99
CA ARG A 354 39.20 33.83 45.43
C ARG A 354 40.56 34.49 45.59
#